data_AF-A0A8C2CMP6-F1
#
_entry.id   AF-A0A8C2CMP6-F1
#
_cell.length_a   1.000
_cell.length_b   1.000
_cell.length_c   1.000
_cell.angle_alpha   90.00
_cell.angle_beta   90.00
_cell.angle_gamma   90.00
#
_symmetry.space_group_name_H-M   'P 1'
#
loop_
_entity.id
_entity.type
_entity.pdbx_description
1 polymer ?
#
loop_
_entity_poly.entity_id
_entity_poly.type
_entity_poly.pdbx_seq_one_letter_code
_entity_poly.pdbx_strand_id
1 'polypeptide(L)'
;MDYKEQVEQVVSTAQFGDLIEFSYPIGYAHWGVYDGDGYVIHFSVADETQVMSTFRNCLQAIFPVCGDLLLGETKIRRQLLSEVNVPKGARVSVSNDRHDLEPSPVEEIRKRRDALLDKEFTYKLFTHNCEHFATFVRSGKAMCNQIPGKPKNKECVESTQLFSYLVPSS
;
A
#
# COMPACT_ATOMS: atom_id res chain seq x y z
N MET A 1 -16.52 -16.67 4.52
CA MET A 1 -16.17 -15.51 5.35
C MET A 1 -16.48 -14.27 4.57
N ASP A 2 -17.43 -13.47 5.04
CA ASP A 2 -17.70 -12.17 4.42
C ASP A 2 -16.57 -11.17 4.71
N TYR A 3 -16.60 -10.00 4.09
CA TYR A 3 -15.51 -9.02 4.25
C TYR A 3 -15.40 -8.49 5.69
N LYS A 4 -16.53 -8.39 6.40
CA LYS A 4 -16.56 -7.87 7.78
C LYS A 4 -15.89 -8.86 8.74
N GLU A 5 -16.21 -10.14 8.61
CA GLU A 5 -15.56 -11.21 9.37
C GLU A 5 -14.04 -11.27 9.11
N GLN A 6 -13.61 -11.03 7.86
CA GLN A 6 -12.18 -10.96 7.52
C GLN A 6 -11.50 -9.77 8.20
N VAL A 7 -12.15 -8.59 8.21
CA VAL A 7 -11.65 -7.42 8.93
C VAL A 7 -11.54 -7.73 10.42
N GLU A 8 -12.59 -8.27 11.05
CA GLU A 8 -12.57 -8.62 12.48
C GLU A 8 -11.45 -9.61 12.81
N GLN A 9 -11.23 -10.61 11.95
CA GLN A 9 -10.12 -11.54 12.10
C GLN A 9 -8.77 -10.80 12.06
N VAL A 10 -8.55 -9.94 11.07
CA VAL A 10 -7.32 -9.12 10.98
C VAL A 10 -7.14 -8.25 12.22
N VAL A 11 -8.19 -7.56 12.67
CA VAL A 11 -8.12 -6.71 13.88
C VAL A 11 -7.73 -7.52 15.12
N SER A 12 -8.20 -8.77 15.22
CA SER A 12 -7.92 -9.64 16.37
C SER A 12 -6.52 -10.25 16.40
N THR A 13 -5.85 -10.38 15.24
CA THR A 13 -4.57 -11.10 15.12
C THR A 13 -3.40 -10.23 14.69
N ALA A 14 -3.64 -9.12 13.99
CA ALA A 14 -2.59 -8.27 13.45
C ALA A 14 -1.83 -7.53 14.54
N GLN A 15 -0.53 -7.39 14.33
CA GLN A 15 0.37 -6.61 15.17
C GLN A 15 0.79 -5.33 14.45
N PHE A 16 1.13 -4.29 15.22
CA PHE A 16 1.63 -3.04 14.65
C PHE A 16 2.81 -3.32 13.70
N GLY A 17 2.76 -2.78 12.49
CA GLY A 17 3.78 -3.01 11.46
C GLY A 17 3.50 -4.19 10.51
N ASP A 18 2.42 -4.95 10.72
CA ASP A 18 2.02 -6.01 9.81
C ASP A 18 1.54 -5.48 8.47
N LEU A 19 1.92 -6.17 7.39
CA LEU A 19 1.45 -5.86 6.05
C LEU A 19 0.00 -6.35 5.91
N ILE A 20 -0.89 -5.44 5.53
CA ILE A 20 -2.26 -5.75 5.21
C ILE A 20 -2.42 -5.79 3.69
N GLU A 21 -2.83 -6.95 3.17
CA GLU A 21 -3.12 -7.17 1.76
C GLU A 21 -4.64 -7.09 1.55
N PHE A 22 -5.05 -6.18 0.67
CA PHE A 22 -6.40 -6.14 0.12
C PHE A 22 -6.36 -6.76 -1.28
N SER A 23 -6.55 -8.09 -1.35
CA SER A 23 -6.47 -8.86 -2.58
C SER A 23 -7.72 -8.66 -3.43
N TYR A 24 -7.57 -8.11 -4.64
CA TYR A 24 -8.68 -7.86 -5.57
C TYR A 24 -8.87 -9.05 -6.52
N PRO A 25 -10.11 -9.35 -6.96
CA PRO A 25 -10.41 -10.49 -7.84
C PRO A 25 -9.68 -10.51 -9.20
N ILE A 26 -9.07 -9.39 -9.58
CA ILE A 26 -8.41 -9.14 -10.85
C ILE A 26 -6.90 -9.44 -10.84
N GLY A 27 -6.38 -10.04 -9.77
CA GLY A 27 -4.95 -10.40 -9.66
C GLY A 27 -4.04 -9.24 -9.26
N TYR A 28 -4.62 -8.17 -8.70
CA TYR A 28 -3.93 -7.04 -8.08
C TYR A 28 -4.30 -6.99 -6.59
N ALA A 29 -3.44 -6.42 -5.77
CA ALA A 29 -3.66 -6.18 -4.36
C ALA A 29 -3.27 -4.75 -3.98
N HIS A 30 -4.12 -4.10 -3.21
CA HIS A 30 -3.77 -2.89 -2.50
C HIS A 30 -3.13 -3.23 -1.15
N TRP A 31 -2.26 -2.35 -0.67
CA TRP A 31 -1.42 -2.62 0.49
C TRP A 31 -1.43 -1.48 1.49
N GLY A 32 -1.36 -1.85 2.75
CA GLY A 32 -1.17 -0.93 3.88
C GLY A 32 -0.38 -1.60 5.00
N VAL A 33 -0.15 -0.85 6.07
CA VAL A 33 0.50 -1.34 7.28
C VAL A 33 -0.46 -1.19 8.46
N TYR A 34 -0.64 -2.25 9.24
CA TYR A 34 -1.49 -2.20 10.43
C TYR A 34 -0.89 -1.26 11.47
N ASP A 35 -1.72 -0.34 11.95
CA ASP A 35 -1.33 0.74 12.84
C ASP A 35 -1.93 0.59 14.27
N GLY A 36 -2.46 -0.59 14.57
CA GLY A 36 -3.13 -0.89 15.85
C GLY A 36 -4.58 -0.40 15.89
N ASP A 37 -5.36 -0.94 16.83
CA ASP A 37 -6.74 -0.55 17.13
C ASP A 37 -7.69 -0.58 15.92
N GLY A 38 -7.46 -1.51 14.99
CA GLY A 38 -8.25 -1.63 13.76
C GLY A 38 -7.91 -0.62 12.66
N TYR A 39 -6.85 0.17 12.84
CA TYR A 39 -6.40 1.14 11.84
C TYR A 39 -5.31 0.57 10.93
N VAL A 40 -5.30 1.08 9.71
CA VAL A 40 -4.26 0.84 8.71
C VAL A 40 -3.76 2.17 8.18
N ILE A 41 -2.45 2.27 7.95
CA ILE A 41 -1.86 3.35 7.16
C ILE A 41 -1.65 2.88 5.73
N HIS A 42 -2.17 3.62 4.76
CA HIS A 42 -2.07 3.27 3.34
C HIS A 42 -2.14 4.50 2.44
N PHE A 43 -1.77 4.33 1.18
CA PHE A 43 -2.06 5.32 0.15
C PHE A 43 -3.57 5.38 -0.13
N SER A 44 -4.12 6.59 -0.12
CA SER A 44 -5.52 6.89 -0.43
C SER A 44 -5.57 8.07 -1.42
N VAL A 45 -6.52 8.05 -2.36
CA VAL A 45 -6.76 9.16 -3.30
C VAL A 45 -7.87 10.04 -2.74
N ALA A 46 -7.78 11.36 -2.92
CA ALA A 46 -8.82 12.29 -2.47
C ALA A 46 -10.16 12.16 -3.24
N ASP A 47 -10.15 11.70 -4.49
CA ASP A 47 -11.35 11.58 -5.32
C ASP A 47 -11.58 10.13 -5.79
N GLU A 48 -12.23 9.36 -4.92
CA GLU A 48 -12.37 7.90 -5.01
C GLU A 48 -13.24 7.43 -6.19
N THR A 49 -14.06 8.31 -6.76
CA THR A 49 -14.94 7.99 -7.91
C THR A 49 -14.17 7.74 -9.20
N GLN A 50 -13.02 8.40 -9.38
CA GLN A 50 -12.15 8.26 -10.55
C GLN A 50 -11.21 7.05 -10.44
N VAL A 51 -10.99 6.52 -9.23
CA VAL A 51 -10.08 5.40 -8.98
C VAL A 51 -10.66 4.10 -9.53
N MET A 52 -11.96 3.85 -9.34
CA MET A 52 -12.63 2.66 -9.90
C MET A 52 -12.65 2.67 -11.43
N SER A 53 -12.85 3.84 -12.06
CA SER A 53 -12.81 3.97 -13.52
C SER A 53 -11.38 3.87 -14.05
N THR A 54 -10.41 4.46 -13.36
CA THR A 54 -9.00 4.47 -13.81
C THR A 54 -8.30 3.16 -13.53
N PHE A 55 -8.56 2.46 -12.43
CA PHE A 55 -8.08 1.08 -12.25
C PHE A 55 -8.62 0.17 -13.36
N ARG A 56 -9.90 0.32 -13.72
CA ARG A 56 -10.51 -0.43 -14.83
C ARG A 56 -9.85 -0.09 -16.18
N ASN A 57 -9.52 1.17 -16.41
CA ASN A 57 -8.84 1.64 -17.62
C ASN A 57 -7.35 1.27 -17.65
N CYS A 58 -6.62 1.34 -16.53
CA CYS A 58 -5.23 0.90 -16.40
C CYS A 58 -5.08 -0.61 -16.58
N LEU A 59 -6.03 -1.41 -16.07
CA LEU A 59 -6.07 -2.85 -16.37
C LEU A 59 -6.43 -3.16 -17.83
N GLN A 60 -7.21 -2.30 -18.50
CA GLN A 60 -7.42 -2.40 -19.96
C GLN A 60 -6.21 -1.93 -20.76
N ALA A 61 -5.41 -0.99 -20.23
CA ALA A 61 -4.28 -0.34 -20.91
C ALA A 61 -2.91 -0.90 -20.52
N ILE A 62 -2.81 -2.17 -20.12
CA ILE A 62 -1.52 -2.86 -19.84
C ILE A 62 -0.62 -2.94 -21.10
N PHE A 63 -1.08 -2.47 -22.27
CA PHE A 63 -0.25 -2.02 -23.40
C PHE A 63 -0.96 -0.86 -24.14
N PRO A 64 -0.29 0.18 -24.70
CA PRO A 64 1.03 0.76 -24.41
C PRO A 64 0.99 2.32 -24.26
N VAL A 65 1.98 2.88 -23.56
CA VAL A 65 2.59 4.23 -23.75
C VAL A 65 1.76 5.50 -23.43
N CYS A 66 2.38 6.33 -22.59
CA CYS A 66 2.28 7.79 -22.42
C CYS A 66 0.99 8.44 -21.89
N GLY A 67 1.25 9.39 -20.99
CA GLY A 67 0.78 10.76 -21.16
C GLY A 67 -0.41 11.13 -20.28
N ASP A 68 -0.14 12.00 -19.31
CA ASP A 68 -1.09 12.90 -18.65
C ASP A 68 -2.54 12.39 -18.51
N LEU A 69 -2.80 11.73 -17.39
CA LEU A 69 -4.18 11.54 -16.96
C LEU A 69 -4.36 12.10 -15.56
N LEU A 70 -4.38 13.42 -15.40
CA LEU A 70 -4.57 14.13 -14.12
C LEU A 70 -5.59 13.45 -13.16
N LEU A 71 -5.12 12.60 -12.24
CA LEU A 71 -5.92 12.21 -11.06
C LEU A 71 -5.38 12.99 -9.87
N GLY A 72 -6.28 13.38 -8.97
CA GLY A 72 -6.02 14.27 -7.86
C GLY A 72 -4.91 13.83 -6.88
N GLU A 73 -4.67 14.68 -5.90
CA GLU A 73 -3.62 14.51 -4.90
C GLU A 73 -3.79 13.20 -4.13
N THR A 74 -2.66 12.50 -3.96
CA THR A 74 -2.61 11.20 -3.30
C THR A 74 -1.95 11.38 -1.95
N LYS A 75 -2.59 10.87 -0.90
CA LYS A 75 -2.19 11.12 0.48
C LYS A 75 -2.06 9.82 1.23
N ILE A 76 -1.03 9.71 2.06
CA ILE A 76 -0.92 8.61 3.01
C ILE A 76 -1.86 8.90 4.17
N ARG A 77 -2.87 8.04 4.37
CA ARG A 77 -3.91 8.21 5.39
C ARG A 77 -3.88 7.07 6.40
N ARG A 78 -4.23 7.41 7.63
CA ARG A 78 -4.62 6.44 8.67
C ARG A 78 -6.14 6.30 8.62
N GLN A 79 -6.64 5.09 8.35
CA GLN A 79 -8.07 4.82 8.19
C GLN A 79 -8.44 3.54 8.95
N LEU A 80 -9.69 3.42 9.40
CA LEU A 80 -10.21 2.16 9.92
C LEU A 80 -10.23 1.10 8.80
N LEU A 81 -9.77 -0.11 9.08
CA LEU A 81 -9.78 -1.23 8.13
C LEU A 81 -11.16 -1.47 7.53
N SER A 82 -12.22 -1.31 8.32
CA SER A 82 -13.62 -1.47 7.89
C SER A 82 -14.11 -0.39 6.93
N GLU A 83 -13.43 0.76 6.86
CA GLU A 83 -13.80 1.90 6.03
C GLU A 83 -12.96 2.00 4.76
N VAL A 84 -11.93 1.17 4.61
CA VAL A 84 -11.12 1.11 3.38
C VAL A 84 -12.01 0.66 2.22
N ASN A 85 -12.17 1.55 1.25
CA ASN A 85 -12.99 1.29 0.08
C ASN A 85 -12.29 0.28 -0.84
N VAL A 86 -12.87 -0.92 -0.98
CA VAL A 86 -12.34 -2.01 -1.80
C VAL A 86 -13.39 -2.50 -2.79
N PRO A 87 -13.00 -3.00 -3.98
CA PRO A 87 -13.94 -3.54 -4.94
C PRO A 87 -14.69 -4.74 -4.38
N LYS A 88 -15.92 -4.95 -4.88
CA LYS A 88 -16.72 -6.13 -4.53
C LYS A 88 -15.94 -7.42 -4.79
N GLY A 89 -15.91 -8.30 -3.80
CA GLY A 89 -15.20 -9.58 -3.86
C GLY A 89 -13.73 -9.51 -3.45
N ALA A 90 -13.23 -8.32 -3.06
CA ALA A 90 -11.92 -8.21 -2.43
C ALA A 90 -11.85 -9.01 -1.13
N ARG A 91 -10.63 -9.43 -0.77
CA ARG A 91 -10.32 -10.11 0.49
C ARG A 91 -9.28 -9.33 1.26
N VAL A 92 -9.36 -9.34 2.58
CA VAL A 92 -8.35 -8.69 3.45
C VAL A 92 -7.65 -9.72 4.32
N SER A 93 -6.33 -9.62 4.43
CA SER A 93 -5.51 -10.51 5.26
C SER A 93 -4.22 -9.86 5.72
N VAL A 94 -3.62 -10.39 6.79
CA VAL A 94 -2.22 -10.14 7.14
C VAL A 94 -1.33 -10.99 6.22
N SER A 95 -0.38 -10.36 5.54
CA SER A 95 0.41 -10.97 4.46
C SER A 95 1.89 -10.60 4.56
N ASN A 96 2.54 -11.00 5.66
CA ASN A 96 3.95 -10.70 5.94
C ASN A 96 4.96 -11.57 5.16
N ASP A 97 4.51 -12.68 4.58
CA ASP A 97 5.33 -13.70 3.90
C ASP A 97 5.34 -13.55 2.37
N ARG A 98 4.70 -12.51 1.83
CA ARG A 98 4.63 -12.23 0.40
C ARG A 98 5.92 -11.61 -0.17
N HIS A 99 6.82 -11.19 0.71
CA HIS A 99 8.06 -10.49 0.40
C HIS A 99 9.21 -11.12 1.17
N ASP A 100 10.36 -11.26 0.54
CA ASP A 100 11.60 -11.71 1.19
C ASP A 100 12.24 -10.56 1.98
N LEU A 101 11.53 -10.09 3.01
CA LEU A 101 11.87 -8.94 3.84
C LEU A 101 11.54 -9.17 5.30
N GLU A 102 12.56 -9.11 6.15
CA GLU A 102 12.38 -9.06 7.59
C GLU A 102 11.83 -7.69 8.05
N PRO A 103 10.97 -7.66 9.08
CA PRO A 103 10.55 -6.40 9.68
C PRO A 103 11.74 -5.71 10.36
N SER A 104 11.77 -4.38 10.32
CA SER A 104 12.69 -3.61 11.16
C SER A 104 12.20 -3.59 12.62
N PRO A 105 13.02 -3.13 13.58
CA PRO A 105 12.55 -2.87 14.93
C PRO A 105 11.32 -1.95 14.95
N VAL A 106 10.41 -2.19 15.90
CA VAL A 106 9.14 -1.45 16.03
C VAL A 106 9.35 0.06 16.05
N GLU A 107 10.40 0.55 16.71
CA GLU A 107 10.72 1.99 16.76
C GLU A 107 11.04 2.58 15.38
N GLU A 108 11.75 1.83 14.53
CA GLU A 108 12.03 2.27 13.17
C GLU A 108 10.78 2.22 12.29
N ILE A 109 9.90 1.22 12.48
CA ILE A 109 8.60 1.15 11.80
C ILE A 109 7.76 2.37 12.19
N ARG A 110 7.69 2.70 13.48
CA ARG A 110 6.98 3.87 14.01
C ARG A 110 7.55 5.16 13.45
N LYS A 111 8.88 5.32 13.45
CA LYS A 111 9.55 6.49 12.87
C LYS A 111 9.17 6.73 11.41
N ARG A 112 9.19 5.67 10.57
CA ARG A 112 8.81 5.78 9.15
C ARG A 112 7.32 6.05 8.99
N ARG A 113 6.48 5.36 9.77
CA ARG A 113 5.03 5.58 9.79
C ARG A 113 4.71 7.03 10.09
N ASP A 114 5.29 7.60 11.15
CA ASP A 114 5.01 8.96 11.60
C ASP A 114 5.52 10.02 10.61
N ALA A 115 6.69 9.80 10.01
CA ALA A 115 7.26 10.71 9.02
C ALA A 115 6.47 10.76 7.71
N LEU A 116 5.85 9.64 7.32
CA LEU A 116 5.14 9.49 6.05
C LEU A 116 3.64 9.74 6.17
N LEU A 117 3.06 9.66 7.36
CA LEU A 117 1.65 9.97 7.58
C LEU A 117 1.33 11.39 7.10
N ASP A 118 0.19 11.54 6.44
CA ASP A 118 -0.31 12.78 5.85
C ASP A 118 0.55 13.40 4.75
N LYS A 119 1.66 12.75 4.33
CA LYS A 119 2.42 13.21 3.16
C LYS A 119 1.59 13.08 1.89
N GLU A 120 1.59 14.16 1.13
CA GLU A 120 0.95 14.26 -0.18
C GLU A 120 1.98 14.01 -1.28
N PHE A 121 1.54 13.30 -2.30
CA PHE A 121 2.35 12.89 -3.43
C PHE A 121 1.63 13.24 -4.72
N THR A 122 2.33 13.93 -5.62
CA THR A 122 1.82 14.26 -6.95
C THR A 122 1.86 13.04 -7.86
N TYR A 123 0.68 12.66 -8.36
CA TYR A 123 0.24 11.79 -9.46
C TYR A 123 1.12 10.69 -10.12
N LYS A 124 2.45 10.60 -9.95
CA LYS A 124 3.29 9.58 -10.62
C LYS A 124 3.27 8.18 -9.98
N LEU A 125 2.45 7.96 -8.95
CA LEU A 125 2.71 6.92 -7.96
C LEU A 125 1.56 5.92 -7.76
N PHE A 126 0.42 6.13 -8.42
CA PHE A 126 -0.72 5.27 -8.16
C PHE A 126 -0.59 3.89 -8.80
N THR A 127 -0.94 2.88 -8.00
CA THR A 127 -0.82 1.42 -8.17
C THR A 127 0.53 0.79 -7.88
N HIS A 128 1.64 1.48 -8.15
CA HIS A 128 2.98 0.92 -7.93
C HIS A 128 3.52 1.24 -6.55
N ASN A 129 2.97 2.21 -5.83
CA ASN A 129 3.53 2.66 -4.56
C ASN A 129 2.96 2.03 -3.30
N CYS A 130 1.76 1.45 -3.30
CA CYS A 130 1.18 0.95 -2.05
C CYS A 130 2.01 -0.20 -1.45
N GLU A 131 2.43 -1.15 -2.28
CA GLU A 131 3.29 -2.25 -1.86
C GLU A 131 4.71 -1.77 -1.51
N HIS A 132 5.29 -0.88 -2.34
CA HIS A 132 6.57 -0.25 -2.03
C HIS A 132 6.55 0.53 -0.71
N PHE A 133 5.48 1.28 -0.42
CA PHE A 133 5.31 2.01 0.83
C PHE A 133 5.11 1.08 2.01
N ALA A 134 4.24 0.08 1.90
CA ALA A 134 3.97 -0.82 3.00
C ALA A 134 5.24 -1.62 3.38
N THR A 135 5.95 -2.15 2.38
CA THR A 135 7.24 -2.83 2.58
C THR A 135 8.32 -1.87 3.08
N PHE A 136 8.37 -0.63 2.59
CA PHE A 136 9.30 0.38 3.09
C PHE A 136 9.03 0.74 4.54
N VAL A 137 7.78 0.94 4.95
CA VAL A 137 7.41 1.24 6.36
C VAL A 137 7.72 0.06 7.27
N ARG A 138 7.53 -1.18 6.82
CA ARG A 138 7.85 -2.37 7.61
C ARG A 138 9.34 -2.66 7.71
N SER A 139 10.06 -2.67 6.58
CA SER A 139 11.41 -3.27 6.48
C SER A 139 12.55 -2.28 6.17
N GLY A 140 12.20 -1.13 5.60
CA GLY A 140 13.14 -0.04 5.25
C GLY A 140 13.53 -0.12 3.78
N LYS A 141 13.06 -1.15 3.09
CA LYS A 141 13.27 -1.40 1.68
C LYS A 141 11.92 -1.44 0.98
N ALA A 142 11.82 -0.70 -0.11
CA ALA A 142 10.64 -0.75 -0.98
C ALA A 142 10.74 -1.98 -1.89
N MET A 143 9.71 -2.82 -1.90
CA MET A 143 9.60 -3.99 -2.78
C MET A 143 8.18 -4.09 -3.37
N CYS A 144 8.08 -4.59 -4.60
CA CYS A 144 6.80 -4.81 -5.26
C CYS A 144 6.85 -6.05 -6.16
N ASN A 145 5.94 -7.00 -5.95
CA ASN A 145 5.83 -8.25 -6.71
C ASN A 145 4.78 -8.21 -7.82
N GLN A 146 4.08 -7.07 -7.95
CA GLN A 146 2.94 -6.91 -8.84
C GLN A 146 3.28 -6.29 -10.21
N ILE A 147 4.49 -5.75 -10.39
CA ILE A 147 4.90 -5.10 -11.64
C ILE A 147 5.29 -6.16 -12.68
N PRO A 148 4.56 -6.28 -13.82
CA PRO A 148 4.93 -7.21 -14.87
C PRO A 148 6.33 -6.92 -15.42
N GLY A 149 7.13 -7.96 -15.62
CA GLY A 149 8.49 -7.83 -16.19
C GLY A 149 9.56 -7.28 -15.24
N LYS A 150 9.23 -6.94 -13.99
CA LYS A 150 10.22 -6.62 -12.96
C LYS A 150 10.58 -7.87 -12.15
N PRO A 151 11.84 -7.99 -11.66
CA PRO A 151 12.20 -9.07 -10.74
C PRO A 151 11.37 -8.98 -9.46
N LYS A 152 10.78 -10.11 -9.07
CA LYS A 152 10.12 -10.26 -7.76
C LYS A 152 11.15 -10.37 -6.65
N ASN A 153 10.72 -10.03 -5.44
CA ASN A 153 11.54 -10.08 -4.23
C ASN A 153 12.85 -9.29 -4.36
N LYS A 154 12.80 -8.18 -5.12
CA LYS A 154 13.94 -7.30 -5.32
C LYS A 154 13.59 -5.90 -4.86
N GLU A 155 14.51 -5.31 -4.13
CA GLU A 155 14.41 -3.92 -3.70
C GLU A 155 14.33 -2.97 -4.91
N CYS A 156 13.37 -2.06 -4.88
CA CYS A 156 13.29 -0.91 -5.76
C CYS A 156 14.08 0.25 -5.12
N VAL A 157 15.37 0.35 -5.48
CA VAL A 157 16.29 1.35 -4.91
C VAL A 157 15.76 2.79 -5.05
N GLU A 158 15.15 3.12 -6.18
CA GLU A 158 14.56 4.44 -6.42
C GLU A 158 13.44 4.76 -5.41
N SER A 159 12.53 3.81 -5.17
CA SER A 159 11.46 3.97 -4.19
C SER A 159 11.98 4.00 -2.77
N THR A 160 12.96 3.15 -2.42
CA THR A 160 13.62 3.18 -1.11
C THR A 160 14.24 4.56 -0.85
N GLN A 161 14.99 5.10 -1.81
CA GLN A 161 15.62 6.41 -1.69
C GLN A 161 14.61 7.53 -1.57
N LEU A 162 13.54 7.51 -2.36
CA LEU A 162 12.46 8.47 -2.31
C LEU A 162 11.83 8.53 -0.90
N PHE A 163 11.45 7.39 -0.34
CA PHE A 163 10.86 7.39 1.00
C PHE A 163 11.87 7.70 2.09
N SER A 164 13.12 7.24 1.95
CA SER A 164 14.19 7.57 2.89
C SER A 164 14.44 9.07 2.98
N TYR A 165 14.36 9.80 1.86
CA TYR A 165 14.49 11.27 1.84
C TYR A 165 13.38 11.96 2.64
N LEU A 166 12.19 11.36 2.72
CA LEU A 166 11.05 11.92 3.45
C LEU A 166 11.07 11.58 4.94
N VAL A 167 11.91 10.63 5.35
CA VAL A 167 12.05 10.20 6.74
C VAL A 167 13.25 10.95 7.34
N PRO A 168 13.07 11.74 8.41
CA PRO A 168 14.16 12.48 9.04
C PRO A 168 15.32 11.56 9.43
N SER A 169 16.55 11.96 9.11
CA SER A 169 17.73 11.39 9.75
C SER A 169 17.71 11.76 11.23
N SER A 170 17.99 10.79 12.10
CA SER A 170 18.05 11.01 13.55
C SER A 170 19.12 12.03 13.94
#